data_AF-A0A069ITA1-F1
#
_entry.id   AF-A0A069ITA1-F1
#
_cell.length_a   1.000
_cell.length_b   1.000
_cell.length_c   1.000
_cell.angle_alpha   90.00
_cell.angle_beta   90.00
_cell.angle_gamma   90.00
#
_symmetry.space_group_name_H-M   'P 1'
#
loop_
_entity.id
_entity.type
_entity.pdbx_description
1 polymer ?
#
loop_
_entity_poly.entity_id
_entity_poly.type
_entity_poly.pdbx_seq_one_letter_code
_entity_poly.pdbx_strand_id
1 'polypeptide(L)'
;MGTAYAEALALIAPDRAAAVRRIGHEIGVSRQICAMDYPSDGLAGEALGRAVVAEIVATPDFQAEIAAARDELAAARATGRTNPGCAAERAALAVPLP
;
A
#
# COMPACT_ATOMS: atom_id res chain seq x y z
N MET A 1 5.94 -1.04 7.73
CA MET A 1 6.05 -1.78 6.46
C MET A 1 4.87 -1.50 5.54
N GLY A 2 3.61 -1.55 5.98
CA GLY A 2 2.43 -1.28 5.12
C GLY A 2 2.48 0.06 4.35
N THR A 3 2.87 1.17 5.00
CA THR A 3 2.85 2.52 4.40
C THR A 3 3.81 2.69 3.23
N ALA A 4 5.05 2.18 3.33
CA ALA A 4 6.03 2.33 2.26
C ALA A 4 5.60 1.58 0.98
N TYR A 5 5.11 0.35 1.13
CA TYR A 5 4.52 -0.39 0.00
C TYR A 5 3.29 0.32 -0.56
N ALA A 6 2.42 0.86 0.30
CA ALA A 6 1.22 1.54 -0.16
C ALA A 6 1.50 2.81 -0.95
N GLU A 7 2.50 3.61 -0.55
CA GLU A 7 2.93 4.78 -1.32
C GLU A 7 3.57 4.38 -2.65
N ALA A 8 4.43 3.35 -2.68
CA ALA A 8 5.00 2.84 -3.93
C ALA A 8 3.92 2.33 -4.90
N LEU A 9 2.95 1.56 -4.39
CA LEU A 9 1.81 1.08 -5.18
C LEU A 9 0.88 2.23 -5.62
N ALA A 10 0.75 3.30 -4.83
CA ALA A 10 0.02 4.49 -5.24
C ALA A 10 0.70 5.23 -6.41
N LEU A 11 2.03 5.15 -6.53
CA LEU A 11 2.77 5.64 -7.70
C LEU A 11 2.56 4.75 -8.93
N ILE A 12 2.45 3.43 -8.74
CA ILE A 12 2.20 2.45 -9.82
C ILE A 12 0.75 2.54 -10.32
N ALA A 13 -0.22 2.68 -9.40
CA ALA A 13 -1.65 2.74 -9.70
C ALA A 13 -2.30 4.03 -9.15
N PRO A 14 -2.07 5.20 -9.77
CA PRO A 14 -2.60 6.47 -9.29
C PRO A 14 -4.14 6.49 -9.16
N ASP A 15 -4.83 5.76 -10.04
CA ASP A 15 -6.29 5.60 -10.02
C ASP A 15 -6.82 4.86 -8.77
N ARG A 16 -5.94 4.20 -8.03
CA ARG A 16 -6.25 3.44 -6.80
C ARG A 16 -5.49 3.96 -5.58
N ALA A 17 -4.79 5.09 -5.69
CA ALA A 17 -3.89 5.60 -4.65
C ALA A 17 -4.55 5.69 -3.26
N ALA A 18 -5.76 6.27 -3.18
CA ALA A 18 -6.47 6.40 -1.91
C ALA A 18 -6.83 5.04 -1.30
N ALA A 19 -7.31 4.10 -2.11
CA ALA A 19 -7.67 2.77 -1.65
C ALA A 19 -6.45 1.99 -1.14
N VAL A 20 -5.33 2.06 -1.86
CA VAL A 20 -4.10 1.36 -1.48
C VAL A 20 -3.45 1.97 -0.24
N ARG A 21 -3.42 3.31 -0.13
CA ARG A 21 -2.97 3.99 1.10
C ARG A 21 -3.80 3.58 2.32
N ARG A 22 -5.12 3.49 2.14
CA ARG A 22 -6.00 2.98 3.20
C ARG A 22 -5.66 1.56 3.60
N ILE A 23 -5.45 0.66 2.65
CA ILE A 23 -4.99 -0.72 2.94
C ILE A 23 -3.68 -0.71 3.73
N GLY A 24 -2.72 0.14 3.33
CA GLY A 24 -1.45 0.29 4.05
C GLY A 24 -1.61 0.71 5.52
N HIS A 25 -2.54 1.61 5.81
CA HIS A 25 -2.90 2.03 7.17
C HIS A 25 -3.55 0.89 7.97
N GLU A 26 -4.55 0.21 7.39
CA GLU A 26 -5.28 -0.88 8.04
C GLU A 26 -4.37 -2.09 8.37
N ILE A 27 -3.32 -2.33 7.57
CA ILE A 27 -2.26 -3.30 7.91
C ILE A 27 -1.55 -2.91 9.21
N GLY A 28 -1.31 -1.61 9.44
CA GLY A 28 -0.74 -1.10 10.69
C GLY A 28 -1.70 -1.26 11.88
N VAL A 29 -2.96 -0.85 11.71
CA VAL A 29 -4.02 -0.99 12.73
C VAL A 29 -4.22 -2.45 13.13
N SER A 30 -4.22 -3.37 12.16
CA SER A 30 -4.33 -4.81 12.43
C SER A 30 -3.24 -5.31 13.39
N ARG A 31 -2.01 -4.79 13.30
CA ARG A 31 -0.91 -5.19 14.20
C ARG A 31 -1.08 -4.65 15.62
N GLN A 32 -1.74 -3.50 15.77
CA GLN A 32 -2.11 -2.96 17.08
C GLN A 32 -3.22 -3.80 17.73
N ILE A 33 -4.24 -4.18 16.96
CA ILE A 33 -5.34 -5.06 17.43
C ILE A 33 -4.78 -6.42 17.87
N CYS A 34 -3.82 -6.97 17.12
CA CYS A 34 -3.15 -8.22 17.48
C CYS A 34 -2.10 -8.08 18.61
N ALA A 35 -1.99 -6.90 19.23
CA ALA A 35 -1.04 -6.60 20.30
C ALA A 35 0.44 -6.88 19.91
N MET A 36 0.77 -6.71 18.63
CA MET A 36 2.14 -6.93 18.11
C MET A 36 2.99 -5.65 18.18
N ASP A 37 2.36 -4.48 18.04
CA ASP A 37 3.02 -3.18 18.11
C ASP A 37 2.16 -2.21 18.96
N TYR A 38 2.79 -1.23 19.62
CA TYR A 38 2.05 -0.17 20.31
C TYR A 38 1.47 0.85 19.32
N PRO A 39 0.41 1.60 19.68
CA PRO A 39 -0.11 2.68 18.84
C PRO A 39 0.95 3.71 18.39
N SER A 40 1.90 4.03 19.28
CA SER A 40 3.03 4.92 18.98
C SER A 40 3.95 4.38 17.88
N ASP A 41 4.15 3.06 17.84
CA ASP A 41 5.00 2.40 16.84
C ASP A 41 4.35 2.46 15.46
N GLY A 42 3.01 2.34 15.40
CA GLY A 42 2.24 2.52 14.17
C GLY A 42 2.41 3.92 13.59
N LEU A 43 2.20 4.96 14.40
CA LEU A 43 2.35 6.35 13.99
C LEU A 43 3.79 6.67 13.51
N ALA A 44 4.80 6.22 14.27
CA ALA A 44 6.19 6.39 13.89
C ALA A 44 6.54 5.63 12.60
N GLY A 45 6.05 4.40 12.46
CA GLY A 45 6.25 3.55 11.29
C GLY A 45 5.61 4.13 10.02
N GLU A 46 4.46 4.77 10.14
CA GLU A 46 3.83 5.49 9.02
C GLU A 46 4.66 6.68 8.55
N ALA A 47 5.09 7.52 9.49
CA ALA A 47 5.91 8.69 9.19
C ALA A 47 7.23 8.27 8.52
N LEU A 48 7.89 7.26 9.08
CA LEU A 48 9.12 6.69 8.51
C LEU A 48 8.87 6.11 7.12
N GLY A 49 7.80 5.35 6.91
CA GLY A 49 7.47 4.77 5.63
C GLY A 49 7.28 5.81 4.53
N ARG A 50 6.58 6.92 4.82
CA ARG A 50 6.43 8.04 3.89
C ARG A 50 7.76 8.72 3.58
N ALA A 51 8.61 8.93 4.60
CA ALA A 51 9.93 9.53 4.40
C ALA A 51 10.83 8.65 3.52
N VAL A 52 10.86 7.33 3.75
CA VAL A 52 11.64 6.39 2.93
C VAL A 52 11.20 6.44 1.46
N VAL A 53 9.89 6.47 1.20
CA VAL A 53 9.41 6.54 -0.18
C VAL A 53 9.74 7.89 -0.82
N ALA A 54 9.61 8.99 -0.08
CA ALA A 54 9.98 10.32 -0.58
C ALA A 54 11.46 10.40 -1.00
N GLU A 55 12.35 9.67 -0.32
CA GLU A 55 13.76 9.57 -0.70
C GLU A 55 13.98 8.63 -1.90
N ILE A 56 13.46 7.40 -1.83
CA ILE A 56 13.78 6.38 -2.84
C ILE A 56 13.21 6.73 -4.23
N VAL A 57 12.10 7.46 -4.30
CA VAL A 57 11.53 7.90 -5.57
C VAL A 57 12.45 8.84 -6.33
N ALA A 58 13.40 9.52 -5.68
CA ALA A 58 14.36 10.35 -6.39
C ALA A 58 15.49 9.55 -7.08
N THR A 59 15.59 8.25 -6.81
CA THR A 59 16.69 7.41 -7.33
C THR A 59 16.40 6.91 -8.75
N PRO A 60 17.41 6.87 -9.65
CA PRO A 60 17.23 6.39 -11.03
C PRO A 60 16.73 4.94 -11.10
N ASP A 61 17.27 4.06 -10.26
CA ASP A 61 16.92 2.64 -10.26
C ASP A 61 15.44 2.46 -9.90
N PHE A 62 14.94 3.16 -8.89
CA PHE A 62 13.53 3.08 -8.50
C PHE A 62 12.59 3.67 -9.56
N GLN A 63 13.01 4.72 -10.26
CA GLN A 63 12.23 5.28 -11.37
C GLN A 63 12.08 4.27 -12.52
N ALA A 64 13.13 3.52 -12.84
CA ALA A 64 13.07 2.45 -13.83
C ALA A 64 12.13 1.31 -13.38
N GLU A 65 12.24 0.88 -12.12
CA GLU A 65 11.37 -0.15 -11.53
C GLU A 65 9.89 0.27 -11.53
N ILE A 66 9.56 1.52 -11.18
CA ILE A 66 8.18 2.01 -11.21
C ILE A 66 7.61 2.04 -12.62
N ALA A 67 8.42 2.40 -13.63
CA ALA A 67 7.99 2.35 -15.02
C ALA A 67 7.68 0.91 -15.45
N ALA A 68 8.58 -0.04 -15.17
CA ALA A 68 8.37 -1.46 -15.46
C ALA A 68 7.12 -2.02 -14.74
N ALA A 69 6.96 -1.71 -13.45
CA ALA A 69 5.82 -2.16 -12.66
C ALA A 69 4.47 -1.61 -13.17
N ARG A 70 4.46 -0.40 -13.76
CA ARG A 70 3.25 0.14 -14.42
C ARG A 70 2.87 -0.68 -15.65
N ASP A 71 3.86 -1.06 -16.46
CA ASP A 71 3.62 -1.89 -17.64
C ASP A 71 3.15 -3.30 -17.24
N GLU A 72 3.75 -3.90 -16.22
CA GLU A 72 3.31 -5.17 -15.65
C GLU A 72 1.87 -5.11 -15.14
N LEU A 73 1.51 -4.05 -14.41
CA LEU A 73 0.15 -3.87 -13.91
C LEU A 73 -0.85 -3.68 -15.06
N ALA A 74 -0.50 -2.92 -16.10
CA ALA A 74 -1.33 -2.74 -17.28
C ALA A 74 -1.58 -4.07 -17.99
N ALA A 75 -0.52 -4.87 -18.20
CA ALA A 75 -0.63 -6.21 -18.78
C ALA A 75 -1.48 -7.14 -17.91
N ALA A 76 -1.30 -7.13 -16.58
CA ALA A 76 -2.09 -7.93 -15.66
C ALA A 76 -3.59 -7.55 -15.72
N ARG A 77 -3.92 -6.26 -15.73
CA ARG A 77 -5.30 -5.75 -15.85
C ARG A 77 -5.97 -6.19 -17.15
N ALA A 78 -5.23 -6.23 -18.26
CA ALA A 78 -5.75 -6.68 -19.56
C ALA A 78 -6.20 -8.16 -19.55
N THR A 79 -5.68 -8.98 -18.62
CA THR A 79 -6.11 -10.39 -18.48
C THR A 79 -7.45 -10.57 -17.78
N GLY A 80 -7.99 -9.52 -17.15
CA GLY A 80 -9.27 -9.57 -16.43
C GLY A 80 -9.28 -10.50 -15.20
N ARG A 81 -8.11 -10.97 -14.74
CA ARG A 81 -8.02 -11.86 -13.57
C ARG A 81 -8.46 -11.15 -12.30
N THR A 82 -9.25 -11.83 -11.50
CA THR A 82 -9.69 -11.37 -10.17
C THR A 82 -9.33 -12.41 -9.12
N ASN A 83 -9.06 -11.97 -7.88
CA ASN A 83 -8.87 -12.86 -6.74
C ASN A 83 -10.21 -13.02 -5.99
N PRO A 84 -10.67 -14.25 -5.70
CA PRO A 84 -11.90 -14.46 -4.91
C PRO A 84 -11.86 -13.75 -3.54
N GLY A 85 -10.68 -13.54 -2.96
CA GLY A 85 -10.48 -12.80 -1.72
C GLY A 85 -10.79 -11.29 -1.81
N CYS A 86 -10.84 -10.70 -3.01
CA CYS A 86 -11.12 -9.27 -3.16
C CYS A 86 -12.51 -8.87 -2.64
N ALA A 87 -13.50 -9.78 -2.65
CA ALA A 87 -14.81 -9.50 -2.09
C ALA A 87 -14.77 -9.41 -0.56
N ALA A 88 -14.10 -10.36 0.09
CA ALA A 88 -13.92 -10.37 1.54
C ALA A 88 -13.07 -9.19 2.02
N GLU A 89 -11.99 -8.86 1.31
CA GLU A 89 -11.16 -7.68 1.60
C GLU A 89 -11.98 -6.39 1.53
N ARG A 90 -12.78 -6.18 0.47
CA ARG A 90 -13.65 -5.01 0.37
C ARG A 90 -14.65 -4.93 1.52
N ALA A 91 -15.22 -6.06 1.94
CA ALA A 91 -16.14 -6.10 3.07
C ALA A 91 -15.45 -5.71 4.39
N ALA A 92 -14.27 -6.27 4.65
CA ALA A 92 -13.47 -5.93 5.84
C ALA A 92 -13.07 -4.44 5.85
N LEU A 93 -12.67 -3.92 4.69
CA LEU A 93 -12.30 -2.52 4.51
C LEU A 93 -13.49 -1.57 4.50
N ALA A 94 -14.74 -2.02 4.39
CA ALA A 94 -15.90 -1.10 4.39
C ALA A 94 -16.14 -0.44 5.75
N VAL A 95 -15.60 -1.02 6.83
CA VAL A 95 -15.69 -0.49 8.19
C VAL A 95 -14.37 0.21 8.52
N PRO A 96 -14.36 1.52 8.80
CA PRO A 96 -13.19 2.19 9.35
C PRO A 96 -12.87 1.62 10.73
N LEU A 97 -11.64 1.15 10.92
CA LEU A 97 -11.15 0.79 12.25
C LEU A 97 -10.70 2.08 12.98
N PRO A 98 -10.89 2.13 14.32
CA PRO A 98 -10.55 3.30 15.13
C PRO A 98 -9.05 3.61 15.16
#